data_AF-A0A168FBZ0-F1
#
_entry.id   AF-A0A168FBZ0-F1
#
_cell.length_a   1.000
_cell.length_b   1.000
_cell.length_c   1.000
_cell.angle_alpha   90.00
_cell.angle_beta   90.00
_cell.angle_gamma   90.00
#
_symmetry.space_group_name_H-M   'P 1'
#
loop_
_entity.id
_entity.type
_entity.pdbx_description
1 polymer ?
#
loop_
_entity_poly.entity_id
_entity_poly.type
_entity_poly.pdbx_seq_one_letter_code
_entity_poly.pdbx_strand_id
1 'polypeptide(L)'
;MPKTDEASIENAIQSVKSGVSVAKSAIRWGVPRSTLRHRLKGTMTHGAAAEPQQRLSRRLELQLGGWITTTAAIAEPPTHKQIRDVAMQLLAHEGDLRPLGKNWVATFLRRNPHIKVARETTRADESVAADEPSQ
;
A
#
# COMPACT_ATOMS: atom_id res chain seq x y z
N MET A 1 2.00 -8.46 -24.26
CA MET A 1 2.81 -9.38 -23.44
C MET A 1 1.95 -9.91 -22.31
N PRO A 2 1.99 -11.22 -21.97
CA PRO A 2 1.21 -11.76 -20.86
C PRO A 2 1.63 -11.09 -19.55
N LYS A 3 0.64 -10.67 -18.76
CA LYS A 3 0.85 -10.04 -17.46
C LYS A 3 1.44 -11.11 -16.54
N THR A 4 2.67 -10.89 -16.09
CA THR A 4 3.36 -11.86 -15.22
C THR A 4 2.96 -11.55 -13.79
N ASP A 5 2.25 -12.45 -13.14
CA ASP A 5 1.83 -12.26 -11.75
C ASP A 5 2.99 -12.52 -10.78
N GLU A 6 3.06 -11.75 -9.70
CA GLU A 6 4.12 -11.85 -8.69
C GLU A 6 4.18 -13.26 -8.07
N ALA A 7 3.02 -13.86 -7.82
CA ALA A 7 2.91 -15.23 -7.31
C ALA A 7 3.56 -16.25 -8.27
N SER A 8 3.40 -16.09 -9.58
CA SER A 8 4.01 -16.96 -10.59
C SER A 8 5.54 -16.82 -10.61
N ILE A 9 6.05 -15.61 -10.39
CA ILE A 9 7.48 -15.34 -10.28
C ILE A 9 8.05 -16.01 -9.02
N GLU A 10 7.36 -15.90 -7.89
CA GLU A 10 7.80 -16.47 -6.61
C GLU A 10 7.81 -18.01 -6.65
N ASN A 11 6.76 -18.62 -7.21
CA ASN A 11 6.68 -20.05 -7.47
C ASN A 11 7.79 -20.54 -8.42
N ALA A 12 8.12 -19.74 -9.45
CA ALA A 12 9.21 -20.04 -10.35
C ALA A 12 10.59 -20.00 -9.66
N ILE A 13 10.80 -19.04 -8.74
CA ILE A 13 12.04 -18.97 -7.93
C ILE A 13 12.13 -20.20 -7.01
N GLN A 14 11.04 -20.59 -6.35
CA GLN A 14 11.01 -21.76 -5.47
C GLN A 14 11.26 -23.07 -6.23
N SER A 15 10.72 -23.18 -7.45
CA SER A 15 11.01 -24.27 -8.39
C SER A 15 12.50 -24.34 -8.74
N VAL A 16 13.16 -23.18 -8.96
CA VAL A 16 14.61 -23.16 -9.21
C VAL A 16 15.41 -23.56 -7.96
N LYS A 17 15.02 -23.08 -6.78
CA LYS A 17 15.68 -23.45 -5.51
C LYS A 17 15.54 -24.94 -5.18
N SER A 18 14.46 -25.58 -5.61
CA SER A 18 14.24 -27.03 -5.48
C SER A 18 14.99 -27.86 -6.54
N GLY A 19 15.84 -27.24 -7.37
CA GLY A 19 16.74 -27.92 -8.31
C GLY A 19 16.23 -27.98 -9.75
N VAL A 20 15.07 -27.38 -10.06
CA VAL A 20 14.58 -27.30 -11.44
C VAL A 20 15.34 -26.22 -12.20
N SER A 21 15.73 -26.49 -13.45
CA SER A 21 16.44 -25.48 -14.25
C SER A 21 15.60 -24.22 -14.48
N VAL A 22 16.24 -23.05 -14.50
CA VAL A 22 15.61 -21.73 -14.73
C VAL A 22 14.73 -21.74 -15.98
N ALA A 23 15.18 -22.41 -17.03
CA ALA A 23 14.46 -22.63 -18.26
C ALA A 23 13.10 -23.32 -18.07
N LYS A 24 13.11 -24.43 -17.34
CA LYS A 24 11.95 -25.29 -17.15
C LYS A 24 10.97 -24.66 -16.16
N SER A 25 11.49 -24.00 -15.12
CA SER A 25 10.70 -23.19 -14.19
C SER A 25 10.01 -22.02 -14.90
N ALA A 26 10.71 -21.28 -15.76
CA ALA A 26 10.15 -20.16 -16.52
C ALA A 26 8.97 -20.59 -17.41
N ILE A 27 9.11 -21.71 -18.13
CA ILE A 27 8.04 -22.25 -18.97
C ILE A 27 6.86 -22.74 -18.12
N ARG A 28 7.15 -23.49 -17.05
CA ARG A 28 6.13 -24.07 -16.17
C ARG A 28 5.21 -23.03 -15.54
N TRP A 29 5.76 -21.87 -15.20
CA TRP A 29 5.05 -20.80 -14.51
C TRP A 29 4.69 -19.62 -15.43
N GLY A 30 4.96 -19.70 -16.73
CA GLY A 30 4.65 -18.64 -17.69
C GLY A 30 5.42 -17.33 -17.44
N VAL A 31 6.60 -17.41 -16.83
CA VAL A 31 7.43 -16.25 -16.46
C VAL A 31 8.53 -16.05 -17.50
N PRO A 32 8.78 -14.82 -17.99
CA PRO A 32 9.93 -14.56 -18.85
C PRO A 32 11.24 -14.97 -18.16
N ARG A 33 12.09 -15.70 -18.88
CA ARG A 33 13.41 -16.14 -18.39
C ARG A 33 14.28 -14.99 -17.90
N SER A 34 14.21 -13.84 -18.59
CA SER A 34 14.91 -12.62 -18.21
C SER A 34 14.49 -12.15 -16.81
N THR A 35 13.18 -12.08 -16.54
CA THR A 35 12.61 -11.74 -15.23
C THR A 35 13.08 -12.70 -14.15
N LEU A 36 12.96 -14.02 -14.39
CA LEU A 36 13.37 -15.03 -13.40
C LEU A 36 14.87 -14.96 -13.09
N ARG A 37 15.71 -14.74 -14.10
CA ARG A 37 17.17 -14.61 -13.93
C ARG A 37 17.54 -13.32 -13.17
N HIS A 38 16.83 -12.23 -13.42
CA HIS A 38 16.99 -10.98 -12.68
C HIS A 38 16.63 -11.17 -11.20
N ARG A 39 15.49 -11.81 -10.92
CA ARG A 39 15.07 -12.11 -9.54
C ARG A 39 16.04 -13.04 -8.80
N LEU A 40 16.59 -14.06 -9.48
CA LEU A 40 17.62 -14.94 -8.90
C LEU A 40 18.93 -14.21 -8.60
N LYS A 41 19.25 -13.15 -9.33
CA LYS A 41 20.42 -12.30 -9.10
C LYS A 41 20.20 -11.26 -7.98
N GLY A 42 19.03 -11.29 -7.33
CA GLY A 42 18.69 -10.39 -6.22
C GLY A 42 18.06 -9.08 -6.64
N THR A 43 17.61 -8.92 -7.89
CA THR A 43 16.88 -7.70 -8.26
C THR A 43 15.54 -7.66 -7.56
N MET A 44 15.34 -6.59 -6.77
CA MET A 44 14.17 -6.39 -5.92
C MET A 44 12.89 -6.29 -6.75
N THR A 45 11.77 -6.70 -6.15
CA THR A 45 10.44 -6.56 -6.75
C THR A 45 10.09 -5.08 -6.87
N HIS A 46 9.19 -4.68 -7.78
CA HIS A 46 8.76 -3.28 -7.87
C HIS A 46 8.19 -2.75 -6.54
N GLY A 47 7.57 -3.63 -5.73
CA GLY A 47 7.07 -3.32 -4.40
C GLY A 47 8.19 -3.14 -3.37
N ALA A 48 9.20 -4.00 -3.38
CA ALA A 48 10.36 -3.94 -2.49
C ALA A 48 11.31 -2.78 -2.87
N ALA A 49 11.43 -2.45 -4.16
CA ALA A 49 12.14 -1.26 -4.63
C ALA A 49 11.37 0.04 -4.31
N ALA A 50 10.05 -0.04 -4.13
CA ALA A 50 9.24 1.08 -3.69
C ALA A 50 9.27 1.29 -2.17
N GLU A 51 9.65 0.29 -1.35
CA GLU A 51 9.79 0.42 0.11
C GLU A 51 10.67 1.61 0.55
N PRO A 52 11.88 1.84 -0.01
CA PRO A 52 12.69 3.01 0.34
C PRO A 52 12.12 4.35 -0.19
N GLN A 53 11.14 4.32 -1.09
CA GLN A 53 10.42 5.51 -1.55
C GLN A 53 9.16 5.78 -0.69
N GLN A 54 8.78 4.87 0.21
CA GLN A 54 7.67 5.09 1.13
C GLN A 54 8.15 5.95 2.29
N ARG A 55 7.49 7.10 2.48
CA ARG A 55 7.84 8.02 3.55
C ARG A 55 7.62 7.46 4.96
N LEU A 56 6.71 6.49 5.11
CA LEU A 56 6.57 5.73 6.35
C LEU A 56 7.33 4.41 6.22
N SER A 57 8.23 4.14 7.17
CA SER A 57 8.86 2.83 7.33
C SER A 57 7.80 1.74 7.59
N ARG A 58 8.07 0.49 7.17
CA ARG A 58 7.16 -0.66 7.39
C ARG A 58 6.68 -0.80 8.84
N ARG A 59 7.56 -0.51 9.80
CA ARG A 59 7.22 -0.50 11.25
C ARG A 59 6.11 0.51 11.57
N LEU A 60 6.23 1.72 11.03
CA LEU A 60 5.26 2.79 11.25
C LEU A 60 3.93 2.49 10.56
N GLU A 61 3.96 1.89 9.36
CA GLU A 61 2.74 1.44 8.68
C GLU A 61 1.99 0.38 9.51
N LEU A 62 2.72 -0.57 10.13
CA LEU A 62 2.12 -1.57 11.04
C LEU A 62 1.54 -0.94 12.30
N GLN A 63 2.23 0.02 12.92
CA GLN A 63 1.70 0.74 14.09
C GLN A 63 0.43 1.51 13.75
N LEU A 64 0.43 2.23 12.62
CA LEU A 64 -0.75 2.96 12.16
C LEU A 64 -1.90 2.01 11.83
N GLY A 65 -1.63 0.89 11.15
CA GLY A 65 -2.65 -0.12 10.84
C GLY A 65 -3.25 -0.79 12.09
N GLY A 66 -2.41 -1.06 13.09
CA GLY A 66 -2.84 -1.55 14.40
C GLY A 66 -3.74 -0.53 15.10
N TRP A 67 -3.32 0.74 15.15
CA TRP A 67 -4.13 1.81 15.73
C TRP A 67 -5.49 1.95 15.04
N ILE A 68 -5.54 1.91 13.71
CA ILE A 68 -6.80 1.98 12.95
C ILE A 68 -7.71 0.79 13.30
N THR A 69 -7.15 -0.42 13.36
CA THR A 69 -7.92 -1.64 13.63
C THR A 69 -8.49 -1.62 15.05
N THR A 70 -7.68 -1.24 16.04
CA THR A 70 -8.11 -1.11 17.44
C THR A 70 -9.15 -0.02 17.60
N THR A 71 -8.97 1.13 16.94
CA THR A 71 -9.93 2.25 17.00
C THR A 71 -11.26 1.86 16.37
N ALA A 72 -11.24 1.22 15.20
CA ALA A 72 -12.45 0.72 14.52
C ALA A 72 -13.15 -0.42 15.28
N ALA A 73 -12.45 -1.13 16.17
CA ALA A 73 -13.04 -2.15 17.03
C ALA A 73 -13.72 -1.58 18.29
N ILE A 74 -13.24 -0.44 18.78
CA ILE A 74 -13.71 0.19 20.03
C ILE A 74 -14.75 1.28 19.76
N ALA A 75 -14.63 2.00 18.64
CA ALA A 75 -15.42 3.19 18.32
C ALA A 75 -15.77 3.23 16.82
N GLU A 76 -16.10 4.42 16.32
CA GLU A 76 -16.31 4.69 14.89
C GLU A 76 -14.98 4.52 14.10
N PRO A 77 -15.02 3.99 12.86
CA PRO A 77 -13.85 3.93 11.99
C PRO A 77 -13.21 5.32 11.80
N PRO A 78 -11.87 5.45 11.94
CA PRO A 78 -11.22 6.75 11.86
C PRO A 78 -11.32 7.33 10.44
N THR A 79 -11.63 8.63 10.35
CA THR A 79 -11.72 9.36 9.08
C THR A 79 -10.34 9.49 8.42
N HIS A 80 -10.31 9.70 7.10
CA HIS A 80 -9.04 9.94 6.37
C HIS A 80 -8.21 11.09 6.96
N LYS A 81 -8.86 12.14 7.50
CA LYS A 81 -8.18 13.25 8.20
C LYS A 81 -7.45 12.76 9.45
N GLN A 82 -8.13 11.97 10.31
CA GLN A 82 -7.54 11.43 11.53
C GLN A 82 -6.37 10.50 11.23
N ILE A 83 -6.52 9.62 10.22
CA ILE A 83 -5.44 8.73 9.78
C ILE A 83 -4.21 9.54 9.32
N ARG A 84 -4.43 10.64 8.60
CA ARG A 84 -3.37 11.54 8.16
C ARG A 84 -2.69 12.25 9.34
N ASP A 85 -3.45 12.74 10.30
CA ASP A 85 -2.92 13.46 11.46
C ASP A 85 -2.04 12.54 12.31
N VAL A 86 -2.49 11.31 12.58
CA VAL A 86 -1.70 10.31 13.31
C VAL A 86 -0.46 9.90 12.51
N ALA A 87 -0.57 9.73 11.19
CA ALA A 87 0.57 9.43 10.34
C ALA A 87 1.62 10.57 10.34
N MET A 88 1.18 11.83 10.37
CA MET A 88 2.07 12.99 10.48
C MET A 88 2.73 13.08 11.85
N GLN A 89 2.00 12.79 12.94
CA GLN A 89 2.59 12.71 14.28
C GLN A 89 3.69 11.65 14.32
N LEU A 90 3.39 10.46 13.77
CA LEU A 90 4.33 9.34 13.75
C LEU A 90 5.60 9.66 12.93
N LEU A 91 5.47 10.43 11.85
CA LEU A 91 6.61 10.95 11.09
C LEU A 91 7.40 12.03 11.84
N ALA A 92 6.72 12.93 12.54
CA ALA A 92 7.37 13.96 13.35
C ALA A 92 8.23 13.35 14.46
N HIS A 93 7.78 12.22 15.05
CA HIS A 93 8.57 11.46 16.01
C HIS A 93 9.85 10.85 15.43
N GLU A 94 9.87 10.54 14.13
CA GLU A 94 11.07 10.06 13.41
C GLU A 94 11.89 11.20 12.80
N GLY A 95 11.52 12.46 13.05
CA GLY A 95 12.23 13.64 12.56
C GLY A 95 11.84 14.10 11.15
N ASP A 96 10.79 13.51 10.54
CA ASP A 96 10.26 13.98 9.25
C ASP A 96 9.02 14.87 9.46
N LEU A 97 9.21 16.17 9.29
CA LEU A 97 8.14 17.18 9.41
C LEU A 97 7.43 17.49 8.09
N ARG A 98 7.79 16.82 6.98
CA ARG A 98 7.21 17.16 5.67
C ARG A 98 5.74 16.71 5.61
N PRO A 99 4.84 17.54 5.07
CA PRO A 99 3.42 17.19 4.97
C PRO A 99 3.20 15.98 4.05
N LEU A 100 2.25 15.11 4.38
CA LEU A 100 1.88 13.97 3.55
C LEU A 100 1.13 14.43 2.28
N GLY A 101 1.23 13.70 1.16
CA GLY A 101 0.49 14.04 -0.06
C GLY A 101 -1.04 13.88 0.12
N LYS A 102 -1.86 14.60 -0.67
CA LYS A 102 -3.34 14.51 -0.60
C LYS A 102 -3.87 13.07 -0.80
N ASN A 103 -3.22 12.32 -1.68
CA ASN A 103 -3.61 10.93 -2.02
C ASN A 103 -2.92 9.87 -1.15
N TRP A 104 -2.18 10.28 -0.12
CA TRP A 104 -1.37 9.35 0.67
C TRP A 104 -2.24 8.32 1.40
N VAL A 105 -3.34 8.77 2.02
CA VAL A 105 -4.26 7.89 2.78
C VAL A 105 -4.90 6.85 1.85
N ALA A 106 -5.41 7.27 0.68
CA ALA A 106 -5.98 6.34 -0.31
C ALA A 106 -4.93 5.31 -0.79
N THR A 107 -3.68 5.75 -0.99
CA THR A 107 -2.58 4.87 -1.39
C THR A 107 -2.15 3.95 -0.25
N PHE A 108 -2.22 4.39 1.00
CA PHE A 108 -1.97 3.58 2.20
C PHE A 108 -3.03 2.49 2.37
N LEU A 109 -4.31 2.83 2.26
CA LEU A 109 -5.40 1.85 2.33
C LEU A 109 -5.35 0.84 1.18
N ARG A 110 -5.01 1.28 -0.04
CA ARG A 110 -4.81 0.36 -1.18
C ARG A 110 -3.65 -0.62 -0.96
N ARG A 111 -2.61 -0.22 -0.23
CA ARG A 111 -1.45 -1.07 0.10
C ARG A 111 -1.74 -2.00 1.28
N ASN A 112 -2.67 -1.64 2.15
CA ASN A 112 -3.03 -2.38 3.34
C ASN A 112 -4.50 -2.82 3.30
N PRO A 113 -4.88 -3.76 2.41
CA PRO A 113 -6.26 -4.21 2.25
C PRO A 113 -6.83 -4.95 3.47
N HIS A 114 -5.97 -5.36 4.41
CA HIS A 114 -6.36 -5.97 5.68
C HIS A 114 -6.93 -4.95 6.68
N ILE A 115 -6.68 -3.66 6.48
CA ILE A 115 -7.22 -2.59 7.32
C ILE A 115 -8.63 -2.26 6.80
N LYS A 116 -9.64 -2.72 7.54
CA LYS A 116 -11.05 -2.40 7.25
C LYS A 116 -11.37 -0.99 7.74
N VAL A 117 -11.00 0.02 6.97
CA VAL A 117 -11.55 1.38 7.16
C VAL A 117 -12.87 1.45 6.42
N ALA A 118 -13.93 1.87 7.11
CA ALA A 118 -15.19 2.17 6.44
C ALA A 118 -14.90 3.21 5.36
N ARG A 119 -15.10 2.79 4.11
CA ARG A 119 -14.84 3.57 2.92
C ARG A 119 -15.72 4.82 3.04
N GLU A 120 -15.11 5.98 3.26
CA GLU A 120 -15.82 7.26 3.09
C GLU A 120 -16.07 7.39 1.58
N THR A 121 -17.18 6.79 1.13
CA THR A 121 -17.78 7.08 -0.16
C THR A 121 -18.02 8.58 -0.16
N THR A 122 -17.37 9.25 -1.10
CA THR A 122 -17.64 10.61 -1.54
C THR A 122 -19.14 10.88 -1.51
N ARG A 123 -19.62 11.54 -0.46
CA ARG A 123 -20.87 12.30 -0.53
C ARG A 123 -20.48 13.67 -1.05
N ALA A 124 -20.31 13.73 -2.36
CA ALA A 124 -20.61 14.94 -3.09
C ALA A 124 -22.09 15.20 -2.88
N ASP A 125 -22.42 16.12 -1.97
CA ASP A 125 -23.67 16.85 -2.01
C ASP A 125 -23.29 18.32 -1.99
N GLU A 126 -23.09 18.80 -3.21
CA GLU A 126 -23.10 20.20 -3.58
C GLU A 126 -24.54 20.69 -3.47
N SER A 127 -24.76 21.79 -2.73
CA SER A 127 -25.70 22.90 -3.02
C SER A 127 -26.33 23.47 -1.74
N VAL A 128 -26.53 24.77 -1.55
CA VAL A 128 -26.22 26.00 -2.29
C VAL A 128 -26.53 27.16 -1.32
N ALA A 129 -25.77 28.26 -1.45
CA ALA A 129 -26.09 29.67 -1.16
C ALA A 129 -26.92 30.03 0.11
N ALA A 130 -26.42 30.83 1.05
CA ALA A 130 -26.20 32.27 0.88
C ALA A 130 -27.34 32.98 0.14
N ASP A 131 -28.46 33.21 0.84
CA ASP A 131 -29.30 34.39 0.58
C ASP A 131 -30.02 34.78 1.89
N GLU A 132 -29.52 35.83 2.54
CA GLU A 132 -30.34 36.71 3.36
C GLU A 132 -30.62 37.93 2.48
N PRO A 133 -31.87 38.36 2.28
CA PRO A 133 -32.37 39.44 3.13
C PRO A 133 -33.89 39.51 3.42
N SER A 134 -34.18 40.13 4.56
CA SER A 134 -35.24 41.12 4.86
C SER A 134 -36.73 40.80 4.68
N GLN A 135 -37.42 40.84 5.82
CA GLN A 135 -38.65 41.63 6.01
C GLN A 135 -38.49 42.52 7.25
#